data_AF-A0A9Q3C6W3-F1
#
_entry.id   AF-A0A9Q3C6W3-F1
#
_cell.length_a   1.000
_cell.length_b   1.000
_cell.length_c   1.000
_cell.angle_alpha   90.00
_cell.angle_beta   90.00
_cell.angle_gamma   90.00
#
_symmetry.space_group_name_H-M   'P 1'
#
loop_
_entity.id
_entity.type
_entity.pdbx_description
1 polymer ?
#
loop_
_entity_poly.entity_id
_entity_poly.type
_entity_poly.pdbx_seq_one_letter_code
_entity_poly.pdbx_strand_id
1 'polypeptide(L)'
;MKAPEFFHGTQPFKVGIFIQSCQLIIHNDLENSSQDRKRGLYATSFLIGRAEKWIEPYVFNLANQDPNYLLISWAIFRSQLFTLFEGQNEARKAGAELNALRMKEAVHVSLYIAHLGSLGSGIGDWG
;
A
#
# COMPACT_ATOMS: atom_id res chain seq x y z
N MET A 1 -10.85 1.06 -26.86
CA MET A 1 -9.95 0.49 -25.82
C MET A 1 -10.78 -0.04 -24.65
N LYS A 2 -10.26 -0.99 -23.86
CA LYS A 2 -10.93 -1.47 -22.63
C LYS A 2 -10.66 -0.47 -21.50
N ALA A 3 -11.69 -0.14 -20.70
CA ALA A 3 -11.55 0.75 -19.54
C ALA A 3 -10.59 0.16 -18.48
N PRO A 4 -9.97 1.00 -17.63
CA PRO A 4 -9.18 0.54 -16.49
C PRO A 4 -10.03 -0.33 -15.56
N GLU A 5 -9.40 -1.31 -14.93
CA GLU A 5 -10.03 -2.00 -13.80
C GLU A 5 -10.07 -1.09 -12.58
N PHE A 6 -11.10 -1.25 -11.75
CA PHE A 6 -11.22 -0.50 -10.51
C PHE A 6 -10.08 -0.83 -9.54
N PHE A 7 -9.48 0.20 -8.96
CA PHE A 7 -8.40 0.06 -7.99
C PHE A 7 -8.89 0.31 -6.56
N HIS A 8 -8.88 -0.74 -5.74
CA HIS A 8 -9.38 -0.69 -4.37
C HIS A 8 -8.37 -0.14 -3.35
N GLY A 9 -7.07 -0.13 -3.67
CA GLY A 9 -6.02 0.25 -2.72
C GLY A 9 -5.67 -0.79 -1.66
N THR A 10 -6.19 -2.02 -1.75
CA THR A 10 -5.85 -3.15 -0.85
C THR A 10 -4.79 -4.08 -1.43
N GLN A 11 -4.53 -3.99 -2.73
CA GLN A 11 -3.61 -4.86 -3.48
C GLN A 11 -2.46 -4.01 -4.03
N PRO A 12 -1.37 -3.81 -3.27
CA PRO A 12 -0.23 -2.97 -3.65
C PRO A 12 0.32 -3.24 -5.05
N PHE A 13 0.48 -4.53 -5.39
CA PHE A 13 1.03 -4.95 -6.68
C PHE A 13 0.17 -4.57 -7.90
N LYS A 14 -1.10 -4.18 -7.70
CA LYS A 14 -1.99 -3.75 -8.78
C LYS A 14 -1.87 -2.27 -9.11
N VAL A 15 -1.20 -1.47 -8.28
CA VAL A 15 -1.10 -0.02 -8.52
C VAL A 15 -0.38 0.29 -9.83
N GLY A 16 0.68 -0.46 -10.16
CA GLY A 16 1.40 -0.31 -11.42
C GLY A 16 0.56 -0.67 -12.64
N ILE A 17 -0.19 -1.78 -12.57
CA ILE A 17 -1.10 -2.22 -13.64
C ILE A 17 -2.19 -1.17 -13.87
N PHE A 18 -2.77 -0.66 -12.78
CA PHE A 18 -3.77 0.39 -12.82
C PHE A 18 -3.23 1.66 -13.52
N ILE A 19 -2.07 2.19 -13.08
CA ILE A 19 -1.46 3.39 -13.67
C ILE A 19 -1.16 3.18 -15.16
N GLN A 20 -0.59 2.04 -15.54
CA GLN A 20 -0.30 1.73 -16.95
C GLN A 20 -1.58 1.71 -17.78
N SER A 21 -2.65 1.09 -17.28
CA SER A 21 -3.94 1.06 -17.98
C SER A 21 -4.54 2.46 -18.16
N CYS A 22 -4.47 3.33 -17.14
CA CYS A 22 -4.88 4.72 -17.27
C CYS A 22 -4.04 5.48 -18.31
N GLN A 23 -2.71 5.31 -18.30
CA GLN A 23 -1.82 6.00 -19.23
C GLN A 23 -2.08 5.64 -20.69
N LEU A 24 -2.33 4.35 -20.98
CA LEU A 24 -2.63 3.87 -22.33
C LEU A 24 -3.91 4.54 -22.88
N ILE A 25 -4.96 4.61 -22.06
CA ILE A 25 -6.23 5.22 -22.47
C ILE A 25 -6.09 6.73 -22.57
N ILE A 26 -5.41 7.37 -21.61
CA ILE A 26 -5.14 8.80 -21.64
C ILE A 26 -4.33 9.18 -22.89
N HIS A 27 -3.34 8.39 -23.30
CA HIS A 27 -2.59 8.68 -24.51
C HIS A 27 -3.42 8.49 -25.79
N ASN A 28 -4.36 7.55 -25.79
CA ASN A 28 -5.10 7.17 -27.00
C ASN A 28 -6.42 7.94 -27.20
N ASP A 29 -7.17 8.23 -26.13
CA ASP A 29 -8.44 8.97 -26.20
C ASP A 29 -8.26 10.48 -25.99
N LEU A 30 -7.16 10.90 -25.37
CA LEU A 30 -6.92 12.31 -25.04
C LEU A 30 -5.69 12.85 -25.78
N GLU A 31 -5.70 12.80 -27.12
CA GLU A 31 -4.67 13.41 -27.98
C GLU A 31 -4.40 14.90 -27.68
N ASN A 32 -5.28 15.58 -26.92
CA ASN A 32 -5.16 16.98 -26.53
C ASN A 32 -5.38 17.27 -25.04
N SER A 33 -5.32 16.28 -24.13
CA SER A 33 -5.42 16.60 -22.68
C SER A 33 -4.09 17.16 -22.16
N SER A 34 -3.87 18.44 -22.45
CA SER A 34 -2.88 19.30 -21.81
C SER A 34 -3.24 19.62 -20.35
N GLN A 35 -4.37 19.12 -19.86
CA GLN A 35 -4.79 19.32 -18.47
C GLN A 35 -4.51 18.06 -17.68
N ASP A 36 -3.35 18.02 -17.03
CA ASP A 36 -2.98 17.02 -16.01
C ASP A 36 -4.11 16.79 -14.99
N ARG A 37 -4.91 17.83 -14.72
CA ARG A 37 -6.13 17.73 -13.91
C ARG A 37 -7.16 16.76 -14.46
N LYS A 38 -7.43 16.76 -15.76
CA LYS A 38 -8.35 15.80 -16.38
C LYS A 38 -7.83 14.37 -16.26
N ARG A 39 -6.52 14.18 -16.31
CA ARG A 39 -5.87 12.87 -16.15
C ARG A 39 -6.03 12.35 -14.72
N GLY A 40 -5.78 13.21 -13.73
CA GLY A 40 -6.04 12.91 -12.32
C GLY A 40 -7.50 12.55 -12.10
N LEU A 41 -8.42 13.40 -12.60
CA LEU A 41 -9.87 13.20 -12.48
C LEU A 41 -10.34 11.88 -13.12
N TYR A 42 -9.84 11.58 -14.32
CA TYR A 42 -10.12 10.32 -14.99
C TYR A 42 -9.65 9.12 -14.16
N ALA A 43 -8.42 9.13 -13.66
CA ALA A 43 -7.94 8.03 -12.82
C ALA A 43 -8.78 7.89 -11.53
N THR A 44 -9.21 9.02 -10.94
CA THR A 44 -10.00 8.99 -9.70
C THR A 44 -11.38 8.35 -9.86
N SER A 45 -11.99 8.38 -11.05
CA SER A 45 -13.29 7.70 -11.26
C SER A 45 -13.19 6.17 -11.21
N PHE A 46 -11.99 5.62 -11.23
CA PHE A 46 -11.73 4.17 -11.12
C PHE A 46 -11.17 3.79 -9.74
N LEU A 47 -11.04 4.73 -8.82
CA LEU A 47 -10.65 4.43 -7.44
C LEU A 47 -11.89 4.02 -6.64
N ILE A 48 -11.78 2.92 -5.91
CA ILE A 48 -12.84 2.42 -5.01
C ILE A 48 -12.28 2.12 -3.63
N GLY A 49 -13.14 2.03 -2.62
CA GLY A 49 -12.79 1.46 -1.32
C GLY A 49 -11.74 2.28 -0.57
N ARG A 50 -10.52 1.74 -0.37
CA ARG A 50 -9.47 2.48 0.37
C ARG A 50 -8.91 3.63 -0.48
N ALA A 51 -8.76 3.42 -1.78
CA ALA A 51 -8.23 4.45 -2.67
C ALA A 51 -9.21 5.61 -2.86
N GLU A 52 -10.51 5.32 -2.87
CA GLU A 52 -11.58 6.33 -2.89
C GLU A 52 -11.55 7.22 -1.65
N LYS A 53 -11.50 6.63 -0.45
CA LYS A 53 -11.42 7.39 0.81
C LYS A 53 -10.18 8.28 0.89
N TRP A 54 -9.07 7.83 0.30
CA TRP A 54 -7.84 8.63 0.26
C TRP A 54 -7.97 9.85 -0.67
N ILE A 55 -8.66 9.71 -1.80
CA ILE A 55 -8.79 10.79 -2.77
C ILE A 55 -9.91 11.78 -2.44
N GLU A 56 -10.92 11.33 -1.71
CA GLU A 56 -12.11 12.09 -1.33
C GLU A 56 -11.85 13.58 -0.98
N PRO A 57 -10.90 13.96 -0.09
CA PRO A 57 -10.66 15.37 0.24
C PRO A 57 -10.17 16.20 -0.95
N TYR A 58 -9.54 15.57 -1.95
CA TYR A 58 -9.07 16.22 -3.18
C TYR A 58 -10.16 16.26 -4.27
N VAL A 59 -11.20 15.42 -4.19
CA VAL A 59 -12.31 15.50 -5.14
C VAL A 59 -13.30 16.59 -4.73
N PHE A 60 -13.45 16.85 -3.43
CA PHE A 60 -14.36 17.88 -2.93
C PHE A 60 -13.90 19.33 -3.19
N ASN A 61 -12.63 19.56 -3.51
CA ASN A 61 -12.09 20.92 -3.72
C ASN A 61 -11.36 21.06 -5.07
N LEU A 62 -12.01 20.69 -6.17
CA LEU A 62 -11.42 20.76 -7.51
C LEU A 62 -10.97 22.16 -7.94
N ALA A 63 -11.48 23.22 -7.29
CA ALA A 63 -11.08 24.60 -7.56
C ALA A 63 -9.74 25.00 -6.90
N ASN A 64 -9.15 24.12 -6.08
CA ASN A 64 -7.88 24.38 -5.42
C ASN A 64 -6.77 24.65 -6.45
N GLN A 65 -6.03 25.72 -6.21
CA GLN A 65 -4.91 26.20 -7.05
C GLN A 65 -3.56 26.05 -6.34
N ASP A 66 -3.52 25.45 -5.14
CA ASP A 66 -2.28 25.15 -4.45
C ASP A 66 -1.39 24.31 -5.38
N PRO A 67 -0.15 24.74 -5.67
CA PRO A 67 0.75 23.99 -6.55
C PRO A 67 1.05 22.57 -6.07
N ASN A 68 0.87 22.28 -4.77
CA ASN A 68 1.01 20.96 -4.18
C ASN A 68 -0.28 20.13 -4.23
N TYR A 69 -1.35 20.66 -4.84
CA TYR A 69 -2.61 19.96 -4.93
C TYR A 69 -2.49 18.72 -5.82
N LEU A 70 -2.90 17.59 -5.26
CA LEU A 70 -2.71 16.26 -5.83
C LEU A 70 -3.23 16.13 -7.28
N LEU A 71 -4.36 16.76 -7.58
CA LEU A 71 -5.01 16.69 -8.88
C LEU A 71 -4.54 17.76 -9.88
N ILE A 72 -3.58 18.62 -9.55
CA ILE A 72 -3.06 19.61 -10.52
C ILE A 72 -2.02 18.99 -11.46
N SER A 73 -1.25 18.02 -10.97
CA SER A 73 -0.20 17.36 -11.74
C SER A 73 -0.40 15.85 -11.77
N TRP A 74 -0.34 15.28 -12.97
CA TRP A 74 -0.38 13.83 -13.15
C TRP A 74 0.86 13.15 -12.55
N ALA A 75 2.00 13.85 -12.54
CA ALA A 75 3.22 13.35 -11.91
C ALA A 75 3.07 13.24 -10.38
N ILE A 76 2.54 14.29 -9.74
CA ILE A 76 2.29 14.31 -8.29
C ILE A 76 1.26 13.23 -7.91
N PHE A 77 0.15 13.15 -8.65
CA PHE A 77 -0.88 12.13 -8.44
C PHE A 77 -0.29 10.71 -8.45
N ARG A 78 0.46 10.35 -9.50
CA ARG A 78 1.07 9.03 -9.63
C ARG A 78 2.06 8.74 -8.51
N SER A 79 2.94 9.71 -8.21
CA SER A 79 3.94 9.54 -7.15
C SER A 79 3.28 9.23 -5.81
N GLN A 80 2.26 10.00 -5.44
CA GLN A 80 1.55 9.81 -4.17
C GLN A 80 0.77 8.48 -4.16
N LEU A 81 0.12 8.12 -5.27
CA LEU A 81 -0.56 6.82 -5.39
C LEU A 81 0.42 5.65 -5.20
N PHE A 82 1.58 5.70 -5.84
CA PHE A 82 2.63 4.69 -5.66
C PHE A 82 3.15 4.68 -4.23
N THR A 83 3.57 5.81 -3.67
CA THR A 83 4.09 5.88 -2.29
C THR A 83 3.10 5.34 -1.27
N LEU A 84 1.82 5.70 -1.38
CA LEU A 84 0.80 5.32 -0.41
C LEU A 84 0.43 3.84 -0.49
N PHE A 85 0.31 3.28 -1.70
CA PHE A 85 -0.21 1.93 -1.90
C PHE A 85 0.88 0.87 -2.12
N GLU A 86 2.04 1.23 -2.66
CA GLU A 86 3.20 0.34 -2.79
C GLU A 86 4.05 0.34 -1.51
N GLY A 87 4.35 1.52 -0.95
CA GLY A 87 5.19 1.65 0.26
C GLY A 87 4.60 1.00 1.52
N GLN A 88 3.27 0.90 1.62
CA GLN A 88 2.61 0.14 2.68
C GLN A 88 2.86 -1.36 2.60
N ASN A 89 3.25 -1.90 1.44
CA ASN A 89 3.57 -3.32 1.32
C ASN A 89 4.89 -3.67 2.00
N GLU A 90 5.91 -2.84 1.84
CA GLU A 90 7.21 -3.05 2.48
C GLU A 90 7.12 -2.92 4.00
N ALA A 91 6.48 -1.86 4.49
CA ALA A 91 6.26 -1.67 5.92
C ALA A 91 5.43 -2.81 6.54
N ARG A 92 4.40 -3.30 5.84
CA ARG A 92 3.59 -4.44 6.29
C ARG A 92 4.37 -5.75 6.24
N LYS A 93 5.20 -5.96 5.23
CA LYS A 93 6.06 -7.14 5.10
C LYS A 93 7.11 -7.15 6.22
N ALA A 94 7.77 -6.03 6.47
CA ALA A 94 8.71 -5.86 7.58
C ALA A 94 8.03 -6.11 8.94
N GLY A 95 6.81 -5.57 9.14
CA GLY A 95 6.04 -5.83 10.36
C GLY A 95 5.65 -7.30 10.54
N ALA A 96 5.27 -7.99 9.46
CA ALA A 96 4.97 -9.41 9.50
C ALA A 96 6.21 -10.27 9.79
N GLU A 97 7.35 -9.94 9.17
CA GLU A 97 8.65 -10.58 9.42
C GLU A 97 9.10 -10.37 10.87
N LEU A 98 8.99 -9.16 11.41
CA LEU A 98 9.30 -8.85 12.80
C LEU A 98 8.44 -9.66 13.78
N ASN A 99 7.13 -9.77 13.50
CA ASN A 99 6.24 -10.53 14.37
C ASN A 99 6.50 -12.05 14.29
N ALA A 100 6.88 -12.56 13.12
CA ALA A 100 7.30 -13.95 12.94
C ALA A 100 8.62 -14.26 13.66
N LEU A 101 9.59 -13.34 13.61
CA LEU A 101 10.85 -13.43 14.36
C LEU A 101 10.58 -13.47 15.87
N ARG A 102 9.75 -12.54 16.38
CA ARG A 102 9.35 -12.51 17.79
C ARG A 102 8.68 -13.80 18.26
N MET A 103 7.79 -14.38 17.43
CA MET A 103 7.17 -15.68 17.72
C MET A 103 8.21 -16.80 17.81
N LYS A 104 9.17 -16.85 16.88
CA LYS A 104 10.23 -17.86 16.88
C LYS A 104 11.13 -17.77 18.10
N GLU A 105 11.50 -16.55 18.50
CA GLU A 105 12.28 -16.30 19.73
C GLU A 105 11.52 -16.74 20.98
N ALA A 106 10.24 -16.40 21.11
CA ALA A 106 9.42 -16.80 22.24
C ALA A 106 9.29 -18.32 22.38
N VAL A 107 9.13 -19.04 21.25
CA VAL A 107 9.12 -20.51 21.22
C VAL A 107 10.49 -21.08 21.61
N HIS A 108 11.58 -20.47 21.17
CA HIS A 108 12.92 -20.95 21.51
C HIS A 108 13.24 -20.78 23.00
N VAL A 109 12.84 -19.66 23.58
CA VAL A 109 12.98 -19.39 25.03
C VAL A 109 12.13 -20.37 25.85
N SER A 110 10.90 -20.67 25.44
CA SER A 110 10.06 -21.61 26.19
C SER A 110 10.62 -23.04 26.18
N LEU A 111 11.17 -23.48 25.04
CA LEU A 111 11.84 -24.78 24.92
C LEU A 111 13.08 -24.86 25.81
N TYR A 112 13.87 -23.78 25.89
CA TYR A 112 15.05 -23.74 26.75
C TYR A 112 14.65 -23.81 28.24
N ILE A 113 13.64 -23.04 28.67
CA ILE A 113 13.12 -23.07 30.04
C ILE A 113 12.60 -24.46 30.40
N ALA A 114 11.86 -25.11 29.50
CA ALA A 114 11.35 -26.47 29.72
C ALA A 114 12.51 -27.49 29.86
N HIS A 115 13.54 -27.39 29.02
CA HIS A 115 14.71 -28.27 29.09
C HIS A 115 15.50 -28.06 30.39
N LEU A 116 15.70 -26.80 30.80
CA LEU A 116 16.38 -26.46 32.04
C LEU A 116 15.61 -26.95 33.27
N GLY A 117 14.27 -26.81 33.26
CA GLY A 117 13.40 -27.35 34.32
C GLY A 117 13.47 -28.88 34.41
N SER A 118 13.52 -29.57 33.26
CA SER A 118 13.72 -31.02 33.21
C SER A 118 15.06 -31.46 33.77
N LEU A 119 16.14 -30.69 33.54
CA LEU A 119 17.47 -30.97 34.10
C LEU A 119 17.52 -30.70 35.61
N GLY A 120 16.89 -29.62 36.08
CA GLY A 120 16.81 -29.29 37.51
C GLY A 120 16.03 -30.32 38.32
N SER A 121 14.98 -30.92 37.74
CA SER A 121 14.21 -31.98 38.41
C SER A 121 14.99 -33.29 38.61
N GLY A 122 16.11 -33.50 37.89
CA GLY A 122 16.98 -34.68 38.06
C GLY A 122 18.10 -34.49 39.08
N ILE A 123 18.33 -33.26 39.57
CA ILE A 123 19.41 -32.93 40.52
C ILE A 123 18.91 -32.91 41.97
N GLY A 124 17.59 -32.93 42.21
CA GLY A 124 16.98 -32.91 43.55
C GLY A 124 16.97 -34.26 44.29
N ASP A 125 17.40 -35.36 43.67
CA ASP A 125 17.29 -36.73 44.22
C ASP A 125 18.60 -37.28 44.81
N TRP A 126 19.59 -36.41 45.08
CA TRP A 126 20.87 -36.75 45.75
C TRP A 126 20.97 -36.17 47.17
N GLY A 127 19.86 -36.20 47.91
CA GLY A 127 19.79 -35.84 49.34
C GLY A 127 19.66 -37.06 50.23
#